data_AF-A0A950LMW5-F1
#
_entry.id   AF-A0A950LMW5-F1
#
_cell.length_a   1.000
_cell.length_b   1.000
_cell.length_c   1.000
_cell.angle_alpha   90.00
_cell.angle_beta   90.00
_cell.angle_gamma   90.00
#
_symmetry.space_group_name_H-M   'P 1'
#
loop_
_entity.id
_entity.type
_entity.pdbx_description
1 polymer ?
#
loop_
_entity_poly.entity_id
_entity_poly.type
_entity_poly.pdbx_seq_one_letter_code
_entity_poly.pdbx_strand_id
1 'polypeptide(L)' 'NSPNLVKAVELAHTRGVTCVALVGFDGGALKEMADEIICVRTEKGAYELVEDVHSAICHAITRCLVADRPETQQ' A
#
# COMPACT_ATOMS: atom_id res chain seq x y z
N ASN A 1 4.68 -11.05 -5.70
CA ASN A 1 5.00 -12.29 -4.94
C ASN A 1 6.41 -12.19 -4.37
N SER A 2 6.55 -11.39 -3.31
CA SER A 2 7.85 -11.11 -2.68
C SER A 2 7.83 -11.72 -1.28
N PRO A 3 8.65 -12.75 -1.00
CA PRO A 3 8.58 -13.48 0.27
C PRO A 3 8.83 -12.61 1.51
N ASN A 4 9.62 -11.55 1.37
CA ASN A 4 9.88 -10.59 2.44
C ASN A 4 8.61 -9.80 2.83
N LEU A 5 7.79 -9.40 1.86
CA LEU A 5 6.55 -8.64 2.14
C LEU A 5 5.48 -9.54 2.78
N VAL A 6 5.38 -10.80 2.35
CA VAL A 6 4.53 -11.82 2.99
C VAL A 6 4.88 -11.95 4.47
N LYS A 7 6.16 -12.14 4.79
CA LYS A 7 6.65 -12.20 6.17
C LYS A 7 6.41 -10.91 6.96
N ALA A 8 6.45 -9.75 6.30
CA ALA A 8 6.18 -8.47 6.95
C ALA A 8 4.71 -8.36 7.38
N VAL A 9 3.77 -8.79 6.52
CA VAL A 9 2.33 -8.84 6.86
C VAL A 9 2.07 -9.84 7.97
N GLU A 10 2.65 -11.04 7.90
CA GLU A 10 2.56 -12.04 8.98
C GLU A 10 3.02 -11.45 10.33
N LEU A 11 4.18 -10.78 10.35
CA LEU A 11 4.70 -10.15 11.55
C LEU A 11 3.79 -9.02 12.04
N ALA A 12 3.31 -8.17 11.15
CA ALA A 12 2.39 -7.07 11.51
C ALA A 12 1.11 -7.61 12.15
N HIS A 13 0.52 -8.68 11.62
CA HIS A 13 -0.64 -9.33 12.19
C HIS A 13 -0.36 -9.91 13.59
N THR A 14 0.80 -10.54 13.80
CA THR A 14 1.18 -11.02 15.15
C THR A 14 1.31 -9.89 16.17
N ARG A 15 1.42 -8.65 15.71
CA ARG A 15 1.54 -7.44 16.54
C ARG A 15 0.24 -6.60 16.56
N GLY A 16 -0.83 -7.05 15.92
CA GLY A 16 -2.09 -6.30 15.84
C GLY A 16 -1.99 -5.01 15.03
N VAL A 17 -1.08 -4.95 14.05
CA VAL A 17 -0.90 -3.79 13.15
C VAL A 17 -1.68 -4.02 11.87
N THR A 18 -2.52 -3.06 11.50
CA THR A 18 -3.27 -3.07 10.23
C THR A 18 -2.32 -2.94 9.03
N CYS A 19 -2.52 -3.79 8.03
CA CYS A 19 -1.75 -3.86 6.80
C CYS A 19 -2.56 -3.34 5.61
N VAL A 20 -2.10 -2.24 5.01
CA VAL A 20 -2.63 -1.72 3.74
C VAL A 20 -1.60 -1.98 2.64
N ALA A 21 -1.96 -2.78 1.63
CA ALA A 21 -1.05 -3.17 0.55
C ALA A 21 -1.30 -2.37 -0.74
N LEU A 22 -0.25 -1.72 -1.24
CA LEU A 22 -0.19 -1.19 -2.61
C LEU A 22 0.45 -2.24 -3.51
N VAL A 23 -0.32 -2.82 -4.42
CA VAL A 23 0.13 -3.91 -5.29
C VAL A 23 -0.21 -3.64 -6.75
N GLY A 24 0.49 -4.31 -7.65
CA GLY A 24 0.25 -4.25 -9.09
C GLY A 24 -0.25 -5.57 -9.66
N PHE A 25 -0.58 -5.57 -10.95
CA PHE A 25 -0.90 -6.75 -11.74
C PHE A 25 -2.14 -7.51 -11.20
N ASP A 26 -1.94 -8.72 -10.69
CA ASP A 26 -2.95 -9.58 -10.08
C ASP A 26 -2.99 -9.48 -8.55
N GLY A 27 -2.10 -8.68 -7.95
CA GLY A 27 -1.95 -8.48 -6.51
C GLY A 27 -1.14 -9.55 -5.78
N GLY A 28 -0.91 -10.71 -6.41
CA GLY A 28 -0.18 -11.84 -5.82
C GLY A 28 -0.72 -12.29 -4.45
N ALA A 29 0.16 -12.88 -3.63
CA ALA A 29 -0.19 -13.39 -2.30
C ALA A 29 -0.75 -12.32 -1.35
N LEU A 30 -0.27 -11.07 -1.46
CA LEU A 30 -0.68 -10.00 -0.53
C LEU A 30 -2.15 -9.60 -0.69
N LYS A 31 -2.76 -9.88 -1.83
CA LYS A 31 -4.18 -9.59 -2.08
C LYS A 31 -5.12 -10.29 -1.10
N GLU A 32 -4.76 -11.48 -0.65
CA GLU A 32 -5.56 -12.28 0.30
C GLU A 32 -5.05 -12.17 1.74
N MET A 33 -3.88 -11.55 1.94
CA MET A 33 -3.22 -11.48 3.24
C MET A 33 -3.31 -10.11 3.90
N ALA A 34 -3.35 -9.01 3.14
CA ALA A 34 -3.47 -7.68 3.72
C ALA A 34 -4.92 -7.39 4.14
N ASP A 35 -5.11 -6.53 5.14
CA ASP A 35 -6.44 -6.10 5.58
C ASP A 35 -7.14 -5.24 4.52
N GLU A 36 -6.36 -4.37 3.88
CA GLU A 36 -6.84 -3.48 2.81
C GLU A 36 -5.88 -3.51 1.62
N ILE A 37 -6.43 -3.33 0.42
CA ILE A 37 -5.70 -3.50 -0.83
C ILE A 37 -6.07 -2.42 -1.84
N ILE A 38 -5.03 -1.80 -2.40
CA ILE A 38 -5.11 -1.02 -3.63
C ILE A 38 -4.30 -1.74 -4.71
N CYS A 39 -5.00 -2.38 -5.64
CA CYS A 39 -4.40 -3.13 -6.74
C CYS A 39 -4.47 -2.35 -8.04
N VAL A 40 -3.32 -1.89 -8.52
CA VAL A 40 -3.17 -1.28 -9.85
C VAL A 40 -3.12 -2.39 -10.89
N ARG A 41 -4.28 -2.70 -11.49
CA ARG A 41 -4.41 -3.79 -12.46
C ARG A 41 -3.83 -3.36 -13.81
N THR A 42 -2.77 -4.05 -14.22
CA THR A 42 -2.06 -3.86 -15.48
C THR A 42 -1.61 -5.21 -16.04
N GLU A 43 -1.08 -5.23 -17.25
CA GLU A 43 -0.36 -6.40 -17.76
C GLU A 43 0.89 -6.68 -16.92
N LYS A 44 1.21 -7.96 -16.71
CA LYS A 44 2.40 -8.36 -15.96
C LYS A 44 3.66 -7.80 -16.62
N GLY A 45 4.46 -7.07 -15.86
CA GLY A 45 5.68 -6.43 -16.34
C GLY A 45 5.54 -4.94 -16.64
N ALA A 46 4.33 -4.37 -16.64
CA ALA A 46 4.10 -2.92 -16.70
C ALA A 46 4.45 -2.23 -15.36
N TYR A 47 5.70 -2.36 -14.91
CA TYR A 47 6.18 -1.84 -13.62
C TYR A 47 6.12 -0.32 -13.54
N GLU A 48 6.57 0.37 -14.59
CA GLU A 48 6.60 1.84 -14.65
C GLU A 48 5.22 2.45 -14.36
N LEU A 49 4.15 1.91 -14.99
CA LEU A 49 2.79 2.37 -14.76
C LEU A 49 2.30 2.10 -13.33
N VAL A 50 2.67 0.95 -12.75
CA VAL A 50 2.29 0.60 -11.37
C VAL A 50 2.99 1.53 -10.38
N GLU A 51 4.29 1.77 -10.58
CA GLU A 51 5.12 2.63 -9.72
C GLU A 51 4.67 4.10 -9.77
N ASP A 52 4.30 4.60 -10.94
CA ASP A 52 3.75 5.96 -11.11
C ASP A 52 2.44 6.13 -10.34
N VAL A 53 1.53 5.16 -10.43
CA VAL A 53 0.25 5.19 -9.71
C VAL A 53 0.48 5.07 -8.20
N HIS A 54 1.38 4.19 -7.75
CA HIS A 54 1.74 4.08 -6.33
C HIS A 54 2.32 5.39 -5.80
N SER A 55 3.18 6.07 -6.57
CA SER A 55 3.73 7.38 -6.21
C SER A 55 2.64 8.44 -6.07
N ALA A 56 1.70 8.49 -7.00
CA ALA A 56 0.54 9.38 -6.92
C ALA A 56 -0.33 9.11 -5.67
N ILE A 57 -0.54 7.84 -5.32
CA ILE A 57 -1.25 7.45 -4.09
C ILE A 57 -0.49 7.93 -2.85
N CYS A 58 0.83 7.72 -2.77
CA CYS A 58 1.65 8.21 -1.66
C CYS A 58 1.56 9.74 -1.51
N HIS A 59 1.53 10.48 -2.62
CA HIS A 59 1.30 11.93 -2.60
C HIS A 59 -0.09 12.29 -2.07
N ALA A 60 -1.14 11.57 -2.48
CA ALA A 60 -2.50 11.79 -1.99
C ALA A 60 -2.61 11.50 -0.49
N ILE A 61 -2.06 10.39 0.00
CA ILE A 61 -2.02 10.04 1.42
C ILE A 61 -1.31 11.15 2.20
N THR A 62 -0.16 11.63 1.72
CA THR A 62 0.58 12.72 2.37
C THR A 62 -0.26 13.99 2.46
N ARG A 63 -0.98 14.35 1.40
CA ARG A 63 -1.89 15.51 1.39
C ARG A 63 -3.03 15.35 2.38
N CYS A 64 -3.67 14.18 2.43
CA CYS A 64 -4.72 13.88 3.40
C CYS A 64 -4.21 13.98 4.84
N LEU A 65 -3.04 13.40 5.13
CA LEU A 65 -2.43 13.47 6.46
C LEU A 65 -2.07 14.90 6.87
N VAL A 66 -1.63 15.75 5.93
CA VAL A 66 -1.38 17.17 6.22
C VAL A 66 -2.67 17.92 6.51
N ALA A 67 -3.73 17.67 5.73
CA ALA A 67 -5.04 18.29 5.94
C ALA A 67 -5.73 17.83 7.22
N ASP A 68 -5.46 16.60 7.67
CA ASP A 68 -5.99 16.02 8.92
C ASP A 68 -5.24 16.51 10.18
N ARG A 69 -4.13 17.24 10.02
CA ARG A 69 -3.44 17.82 11.18
C ARG A 69 -4.35 18.87 11.83
N PRO A 70 -4.59 18.78 13.15
CA PRO A 70 -5.26 19.86 13.85
C PRO A 70 -4.44 21.15 13.67
N GLU A 71 -5.12 22.27 13.42
CA GLU A 71 -4.48 23.57 13.30
C GLU A 71 -3.61 23.81 14.55
N THR A 72 -2.29 23.95 14.36
CA THR A 72 -1.43 24.39 15.44
C THR A 72 -1.82 25.82 15.77
N GLN A 73 -2.58 26.03 16.85
CA GLN A 73 -2.83 27.36 17.37
C GLN A 73 -1.48 28.01 17.67
N GLN A 74 -1.12 29.04 16.89
CA GLN A 74 -0.07 30.02 17.23
C GLN A 74 -0.68 31.10 18.12
#